data_AF-A0A135UZS6-F1
#
_entry.id   AF-A0A135UZS6-F1
#
_cell.length_a   1.000
_cell.length_b   1.000
_cell.length_c   1.000
_cell.angle_alpha   90.00
_cell.angle_beta   90.00
_cell.angle_gamma   90.00
#
_symmetry.space_group_name_H-M   'P 1'
#
loop_
_entity.id
_entity.type
_entity.pdbx_description
1 polymer ?
#
loop_
_entity_poly.entity_id
_entity_poly.type
_entity_poly.pdbx_seq_one_letter_code
_entity_poly.pdbx_strand_id
1 'polypeptide(L)'
;MPHYSDRVALGRALQERANPLLEALAANDALHAHSLKRFESDEPPQYDSDRSSEYDEDDSASEDPNIIIERPLDEDEIKRIAFALGPQVSPGQLYLSESKREEKRIIDNCLGSVSHKPKGIRRIGIVARHNMKKRWEKLGTWNPAWGFAGRNVQPNDNFYDWRWKWDKDDGQNAASDRHK
;
A
#
# COMPACT_ATOMS: atom_id res chain seq x y z
N MET A 1 8.36 12.63 -29.20
CA MET A 1 8.87 11.42 -28.50
C MET A 1 7.81 10.33 -28.64
N PRO A 2 8.09 9.15 -29.22
CA PRO A 2 7.07 8.11 -29.40
C PRO A 2 6.69 7.49 -28.04
N HIS A 3 5.41 7.32 -27.78
CA HIS A 3 4.90 6.74 -26.54
C HIS A 3 5.08 5.22 -26.52
N TYR A 4 5.98 4.72 -25.67
CA TYR A 4 6.22 3.30 -25.43
C TYR A 4 5.16 2.68 -24.50
N SER A 5 3.89 2.76 -24.89
CA SER A 5 2.78 2.22 -24.07
C SER A 5 1.98 1.11 -24.76
N ASP A 6 2.46 0.61 -25.90
CA ASP A 6 1.89 -0.56 -26.57
C ASP A 6 2.80 -1.78 -26.38
N ARG A 7 2.30 -2.79 -25.65
CA ARG A 7 3.01 -4.04 -25.36
C ARG A 7 3.42 -4.78 -26.63
N VAL A 8 2.65 -4.64 -27.71
CA VAL A 8 2.98 -5.27 -29.01
C VAL A 8 4.16 -4.57 -29.66
N ALA A 9 4.19 -3.23 -29.61
CA ALA A 9 5.31 -2.43 -30.11
C ALA A 9 6.59 -2.67 -29.30
N LEU A 10 6.47 -2.87 -27.99
CA LEU A 10 7.59 -3.20 -27.11
C LEU A 10 8.15 -4.58 -27.41
N GLY A 11 7.29 -5.59 -27.60
CA GLY A 11 7.70 -6.93 -28.01
C GLY A 11 8.47 -6.92 -29.34
N ARG A 12 7.97 -6.17 -30.33
CA ARG A 12 8.64 -6.03 -31.63
C ARG A 12 9.99 -5.31 -31.50
N ALA A 13 10.07 -4.23 -30.73
CA ALA A 13 11.32 -3.51 -30.51
C ALA A 13 12.38 -4.37 -29.81
N LEU A 14 11.98 -5.21 -28.86
CA LEU A 14 12.89 -6.16 -28.22
C LEU A 14 13.43 -7.17 -29.24
N GLN A 15 12.55 -7.71 -30.07
CA GLN A 15 12.91 -8.77 -31.01
C GLN A 15 13.73 -8.25 -32.21
N GLU A 16 13.42 -7.07 -32.74
CA GLU A 16 14.06 -6.52 -33.94
C GLU A 16 15.32 -5.71 -33.64
N ARG A 17 15.43 -5.13 -32.43
CA ARG A 17 16.50 -4.17 -32.13
C ARG A 17 17.33 -4.53 -30.91
N ALA A 18 16.70 -4.92 -29.81
CA ALA A 18 17.44 -5.21 -28.57
C ALA A 18 18.19 -6.55 -28.67
N ASN A 19 17.51 -7.62 -29.09
CA ASN A 19 18.11 -8.96 -29.13
C ASN A 19 19.32 -9.06 -30.08
N PRO A 20 19.26 -8.57 -31.34
CA PRO A 20 20.41 -8.66 -32.24
C PRO A 20 21.60 -7.82 -31.74
N LEU A 21 21.33 -6.70 -31.08
CA LEU A 21 22.36 -5.84 -30.50
C LEU A 21 23.03 -6.49 -29.29
N LEU A 22 22.25 -7.17 -28.43
CA LEU A 22 22.78 -7.94 -27.32
C LEU A 22 23.60 -9.15 -27.79
N GLU A 23 23.16 -9.83 -28.85
CA GLU A 23 23.92 -10.91 -29.47
C GLU A 23 25.23 -10.40 -30.08
N ALA A 24 25.21 -9.23 -30.75
CA ALA A 24 26.42 -8.62 -31.30
C ALA A 24 27.42 -8.18 -30.22
N LEU A 25 26.93 -7.69 -29.07
CA LEU A 25 27.77 -7.37 -27.91
C LEU A 25 28.34 -8.64 -27.28
N ALA A 26 27.54 -9.69 -27.14
CA ALA A 26 28.00 -10.97 -26.59
C ALA A 26 29.01 -11.68 -27.50
N ALA A 27 28.93 -11.46 -28.81
CA ALA A 27 29.84 -12.05 -29.80
C ALA A 27 31.14 -11.25 -30.00
N ASN A 28 31.25 -10.04 -29.45
CA ASN A 28 32.42 -9.17 -29.65
C ASN A 28 32.84 -8.45 -28.37
N ASP A 29 33.87 -9.00 -27.73
CA ASP A 29 34.43 -8.49 -26.47
C ASP A 29 34.91 -7.04 -26.54
N ALA A 30 35.35 -6.56 -27.72
CA ALA A 30 35.77 -5.17 -27.89
C ALA A 30 34.57 -4.20 -27.88
N LEU A 31 33.43 -4.60 -28.47
CA LEU A 31 32.19 -3.82 -28.40
C LEU A 31 31.60 -3.87 -26.99
N HIS A 32 31.67 -5.03 -26.33
CA HIS A 32 31.26 -5.20 -24.95
C HIS A 32 32.05 -4.25 -24.02
N ALA A 33 33.39 -4.26 -24.11
CA ALA A 33 34.25 -3.37 -23.32
C ALA A 33 34.01 -1.88 -23.61
N HIS A 34 33.80 -1.50 -24.87
CA HIS A 34 33.45 -0.12 -25.24
C HIS A 34 32.10 0.31 -24.62
N SER A 35 31.10 -0.57 -24.63
CA SER A 35 29.77 -0.29 -24.07
C SER A 35 29.80 -0.14 -22.54
N LEU A 36 30.57 -0.98 -21.83
CA LEU A 36 30.74 -0.90 -20.39
C LEU A 36 31.52 0.35 -19.96
N LYS A 37 32.52 0.76 -20.74
CA LYS A 37 33.31 1.95 -20.44
C LYS A 37 32.47 3.21 -20.31
N ARG A 38 31.36 3.31 -21.06
CA ARG A 38 30.43 4.44 -20.93
C ARG A 38 29.68 4.45 -19.58
N PHE A 39 29.38 3.29 -19.00
CA PHE A 39 28.73 3.21 -17.69
C PHE A 39 29.69 3.32 -16.51
N GLU A 40 30.96 2.94 -16.72
CA GLU A 40 31.99 2.96 -15.68
C GLU A 40 32.84 4.24 -15.67
N SER A 41 32.90 4.98 -16.79
CA SER A 41 33.77 6.16 -16.95
C SER A 41 33.05 7.49 -17.18
N ASP A 42 31.74 7.53 -17.51
CA ASP A 42 31.03 8.81 -17.58
C ASP A 42 30.77 9.30 -16.16
N GLU A 43 31.59 10.26 -15.72
CA GLU A 43 31.14 11.27 -14.77
C GLU A 43 29.82 11.83 -15.33
N PRO A 44 28.73 11.87 -14.54
CA PRO A 44 27.42 12.24 -15.08
C PRO A 44 27.55 13.56 -15.82
N PRO A 45 26.92 13.72 -17.00
CA PRO A 45 26.98 14.98 -17.73
C PRO A 45 26.64 16.10 -16.76
N GLN A 46 27.47 17.16 -16.72
CA GLN A 46 27.17 18.32 -15.89
C GLN A 46 25.83 18.86 -16.35
N TYR A 47 24.81 18.63 -15.53
CA TYR A 47 23.54 19.33 -15.68
C TYR A 47 23.87 20.79 -15.38
N ASP A 48 23.94 21.60 -16.43
CA ASP A 48 23.71 23.02 -16.27
C ASP A 48 22.30 23.13 -15.70
N SER A 49 22.23 23.34 -14.39
CA SER A 49 21.02 23.79 -13.74
C SER A 49 20.72 25.17 -14.29
N ASP A 50 20.11 25.21 -15.47
CA ASP A 50 19.40 26.37 -15.97
C ASP A 50 18.37 26.70 -14.89
N ARG A 51 18.75 27.67 -14.05
CA ARG A 51 17.94 28.27 -13.00
C ARG A 51 16.88 29.19 -13.63
N SER A 52 16.21 28.69 -14.66
CA SER A 52 15.04 29.26 -15.30
C SER A 52 13.87 28.33 -15.01
N SER A 53 13.54 28.25 -13.74
CA SER A 53 12.23 27.82 -13.33
C SER A 53 11.73 28.88 -12.36
N GLU A 54 11.00 29.82 -12.94
CA GLU A 54 10.05 30.75 -12.32
C GLU A 54 8.96 29.94 -11.60
N TYR A 55 9.36 29.19 -10.59
CA TYR A 55 8.48 28.69 -9.56
C TYR A 55 8.79 29.56 -8.36
N ASP A 56 7.80 30.32 -7.92
CA ASP A 56 7.81 30.96 -6.61
C ASP A 56 8.14 29.86 -5.58
N GLU A 57 9.40 29.81 -5.16
CA GLU A 57 9.81 29.07 -3.97
C GLU A 57 9.07 29.76 -2.83
N ASP A 58 7.93 29.16 -2.45
CA ASP A 58 7.25 29.48 -1.21
C ASP A 58 8.25 29.16 -0.09
N ASP A 59 8.93 30.22 0.37
CA ASP A 59 10.04 30.29 1.33
C ASP A 59 9.59 29.90 2.76
N SER A 60 8.73 28.88 2.83
CA SER A 60 8.37 28.19 4.05
C SER A 60 9.58 27.38 4.48
N ALA A 61 10.26 27.87 5.52
CA ALA A 61 11.38 27.19 6.16
C ALA A 61 11.02 25.71 6.32
N SER A 62 11.73 24.84 5.59
CA SER A 62 11.50 23.41 5.63
C SER A 62 11.78 22.92 7.04
N GLU A 63 10.74 22.82 7.86
CA GLU A 63 10.83 22.22 9.19
C GLU A 63 11.45 20.83 9.02
N ASP A 64 12.43 20.50 9.87
CA ASP A 64 13.07 19.19 9.85
C ASP A 64 11.96 18.12 9.94
N PRO A 65 11.84 17.21 8.96
CA PRO A 65 10.77 16.22 8.91
C PRO A 65 10.72 15.35 10.17
N ASN A 66 11.84 15.18 10.88
CA ASN A 66 11.84 14.45 12.14
C ASN A 66 11.11 15.22 13.25
N ILE A 67 11.21 16.56 13.28
CA ILE A 67 10.50 17.40 14.25
C ILE A 67 8.99 17.31 14.02
N ILE A 68 8.56 17.27 12.75
CA ILE A 68 7.14 17.13 12.39
C ILE A 68 6.59 15.75 12.81
N ILE A 69 7.36 14.68 12.61
CA ILE A 69 6.93 13.31 12.94
C ILE A 69 6.90 13.06 14.46
N GLU A 70 7.87 13.60 15.20
CA GLU A 70 7.98 13.39 16.64
C GLU A 70 7.03 14.29 17.46
N ARG A 71 6.58 15.40 16.89
CA ARG A 71 5.63 16.29 17.55
C ARG A 71 4.28 15.59 17.74
N PRO A 72 3.72 15.57 18.97
CA PRO A 72 2.38 15.07 19.19
C PRO A 72 1.36 15.92 18.39
N LEU A 73 0.42 15.24 17.74
CA LEU A 73 -0.63 15.87 16.94
C LEU A 73 -1.42 16.88 17.79
N ASP A 74 -1.59 18.08 17.26
CA ASP A 74 -2.45 19.08 17.90
C ASP A 74 -3.94 18.79 17.69
N GLU A 75 -4.79 19.46 18.46
CA GLU A 75 -6.22 19.15 18.47
C GLU A 75 -6.93 19.50 17.14
N ASP A 76 -6.40 20.44 16.36
CA ASP A 76 -6.93 20.80 15.05
C ASP A 76 -6.45 19.82 13.96
N GLU A 77 -5.22 19.31 14.07
CA GLU A 77 -4.70 18.21 13.27
C GLU A 77 -5.49 16.93 13.54
N ILE A 78 -5.74 16.60 14.81
CA ILE A 78 -6.58 15.46 15.20
C ILE A 78 -7.98 15.60 14.60
N LYS A 79 -8.61 16.79 14.68
CA LYS A 79 -9.93 17.02 14.08
C LYS A 79 -9.91 16.89 12.56
N ARG A 80 -8.89 17.44 11.88
CA ARG A 80 -8.74 17.33 10.42
C ARG A 80 -8.52 15.88 9.98
N ILE A 81 -7.65 15.16 10.68
CA ILE A 81 -7.39 13.74 10.46
C ILE A 81 -8.66 12.93 10.73
N ALA A 82 -9.36 13.18 11.84
CA ALA A 82 -10.62 12.51 12.15
C ALA A 82 -11.72 12.82 11.14
N PHE A 83 -11.81 14.04 10.62
CA PHE A 83 -12.75 14.40 9.56
C PHE A 83 -12.40 13.73 8.23
N ALA A 84 -11.11 13.66 7.89
CA ALA A 84 -10.62 13.01 6.68
C ALA A 84 -10.78 11.47 6.74
N LEU A 85 -10.50 10.86 7.89
CA LEU A 85 -10.52 9.42 8.11
C LEU A 85 -11.87 8.87 8.57
N GLY A 86 -12.69 9.68 9.24
CA GLY A 86 -13.95 9.29 9.89
C GLY A 86 -14.95 8.61 8.96
N PRO A 87 -15.18 9.12 7.73
CA PRO A 87 -16.01 8.44 6.74
C PRO A 87 -15.33 7.22 6.09
N GLN A 88 -14.01 7.07 6.21
CA GLN A 88 -13.20 6.20 5.35
C GLN A 88 -12.72 4.91 6.02
N VAL A 89 -12.78 4.79 7.35
CA VAL A 89 -12.21 3.64 8.07
C VAL A 89 -13.27 2.90 8.87
N SER A 90 -14.23 2.29 8.15
CA SER A 90 -15.07 1.27 8.77
C SER A 90 -14.20 0.09 9.23
N PRO A 91 -14.48 -0.54 10.39
CA PRO A 91 -13.69 -1.67 10.88
C PRO A 91 -13.70 -2.82 9.88
N GLY A 92 -14.81 -3.02 9.16
CA GLY A 92 -14.93 -4.01 8.10
C GLY A 92 -13.96 -3.77 6.94
N GLN A 93 -13.85 -2.54 6.44
CA GLN A 93 -12.92 -2.21 5.35
C GLN A 93 -11.46 -2.35 5.80
N LEU A 94 -11.12 -1.90 7.01
CA LEU A 94 -9.77 -2.05 7.54
C LEU A 94 -9.41 -3.53 7.75
N TYR A 95 -10.33 -4.32 8.29
CA TYR A 95 -10.14 -5.75 8.45
C TYR A 95 -9.92 -6.45 7.10
N LEU A 96 -10.72 -6.10 6.09
CA LEU A 96 -10.62 -6.67 4.75
C LEU A 96 -9.27 -6.33 4.09
N SER A 97 -8.82 -5.08 4.16
CA SER A 97 -7.56 -4.64 3.56
C SER A 97 -6.36 -5.30 4.24
N GLU A 98 -6.35 -5.34 5.57
CA GLU A 98 -5.29 -6.00 6.35
C GLU A 98 -5.31 -7.53 6.15
N SER A 99 -6.49 -8.15 6.08
CA SER A 99 -6.61 -9.58 5.79
C SER A 99 -6.05 -9.92 4.41
N LYS A 100 -6.36 -9.14 3.37
CA LYS A 100 -5.78 -9.34 2.02
C LYS A 100 -4.26 -9.18 2.00
N ARG A 101 -3.74 -8.20 2.74
CA ARG A 101 -2.30 -7.99 2.89
C ARG A 101 -1.63 -9.18 3.58
N GLU A 102 -2.28 -9.73 4.60
CA GLU A 102 -1.79 -10.92 5.31
C GLU A 102 -1.87 -12.18 4.44
N GLU A 103 -2.95 -12.38 3.67
CA GLU A 103 -3.07 -13.47 2.69
C GLU A 103 -1.92 -13.41 1.67
N LYS A 104 -1.65 -12.21 1.13
CA LYS A 104 -0.52 -12.00 0.20
C LYS A 104 0.80 -12.37 0.86
N ARG A 105 1.06 -11.91 2.09
CA ARG A 105 2.28 -12.27 2.83
C ARG A 105 2.43 -13.78 3.04
N ILE A 106 1.34 -14.49 3.33
CA ILE A 106 1.36 -15.95 3.49
C ILE A 106 1.70 -16.61 2.16
N ILE A 107 1.11 -16.16 1.05
CA ILE A 107 1.38 -16.68 -0.29
C ILE A 107 2.85 -16.44 -0.68
N ASP A 108 3.33 -15.20 -0.52
CA ASP A 108 4.68 -14.80 -0.90
C ASP A 108 5.76 -15.56 -0.10
N ASN A 109 5.48 -15.91 1.16
CA ASN A 109 6.41 -16.64 2.03
C ASN A 109 6.27 -18.17 1.96
N CYS A 110 5.29 -18.69 1.24
CA CYS A 110 5.12 -20.13 1.07
C CYS A 110 5.99 -20.61 -0.09
N LEU A 111 7.14 -21.22 0.22
CA LEU A 111 8.14 -21.78 -0.72
C LEU A 111 7.65 -22.94 -1.61
N GLY A 112 6.37 -23.29 -1.56
CA GLY A 112 5.78 -24.40 -2.32
C GLY A 112 4.64 -23.92 -3.21
N SER A 113 4.20 -24.78 -4.13
CA SER A 113 2.95 -24.54 -4.86
C SER A 113 1.81 -24.50 -3.84
N VAL A 114 1.48 -23.29 -3.38
CA VAL A 114 0.19 -23.00 -2.79
C VAL A 114 -0.80 -23.48 -3.83
N SER A 115 -1.38 -24.65 -3.56
CA SER A 115 -2.31 -25.24 -4.49
C SER A 115 -3.46 -24.26 -4.57
N HIS A 116 -3.55 -23.49 -5.66
CA HIS A 116 -4.66 -22.59 -6.00
C HIS A 116 -6.00 -23.34 -6.10
N LYS A 117 -6.01 -24.64 -5.79
CA LYS A 117 -7.18 -25.44 -5.46
C LYS A 117 -7.97 -24.77 -4.32
N PRO A 118 -9.30 -24.85 -4.34
CA PRO A 118 -10.18 -24.20 -3.36
C PRO A 118 -9.84 -24.49 -1.89
N LYS A 119 -9.33 -25.69 -1.59
CA LYS A 119 -8.91 -26.08 -0.23
C LYS A 119 -7.67 -25.32 0.26
N GLY A 120 -6.71 -25.01 -0.63
CA GLY A 120 -5.51 -24.25 -0.29
C GLY A 120 -5.84 -22.79 0.03
N ILE A 121 -6.65 -22.16 -0.83
CA ILE A 121 -7.13 -20.80 -0.64
C ILE A 121 -7.90 -20.66 0.69
N ARG A 122 -8.79 -21.62 1.01
CA ARG A 122 -9.50 -21.63 2.29
C ARG A 122 -8.56 -21.70 3.50
N ARG A 123 -7.50 -22.53 3.43
CA ARG A 123 -6.51 -22.63 4.50
C ARG A 123 -5.77 -21.31 4.71
N ILE A 124 -5.37 -20.64 3.63
CA ILE A 124 -4.72 -19.33 3.70
C ILE A 124 -5.64 -18.31 4.36
N GLY A 125 -6.90 -18.22 3.92
CA GLY A 125 -7.87 -17.31 4.53
C GLY A 125 -8.11 -17.60 6.02
N ILE A 126 -8.08 -18.87 6.45
CA ILE A 126 -8.18 -19.23 7.88
C ILE A 126 -6.95 -18.70 8.65
N VAL A 127 -5.74 -18.92 8.13
CA VAL A 127 -4.49 -18.47 8.77
C VAL A 127 -4.43 -16.94 8.82
N ALA A 128 -4.76 -16.26 7.71
CA ALA A 128 -4.77 -14.80 7.65
C ALA A 128 -5.73 -14.21 8.69
N ARG A 129 -6.97 -14.71 8.76
CA ARG A 129 -7.95 -14.25 9.77
C ARG A 129 -7.51 -14.51 11.20
N HIS A 130 -6.88 -15.67 11.45
CA HIS A 130 -6.34 -15.98 12.77
C HIS A 130 -5.23 -14.99 13.18
N ASN A 131 -4.30 -14.70 12.26
CA ASN A 131 -3.22 -13.74 12.48
C ASN A 131 -3.77 -12.32 12.71
N MET A 132 -4.80 -11.91 11.97
CA MET A 132 -5.48 -10.63 12.14
C MET A 132 -6.12 -10.51 13.51
N LYS A 133 -6.91 -11.51 13.90
CA LYS A 133 -7.54 -11.55 15.23
C LYS A 133 -6.48 -11.42 16.32
N LYS A 134 -5.42 -12.24 16.30
CA LYS A 134 -4.35 -12.18 17.30
C LYS A 134 -3.66 -10.81 17.36
N ARG A 135 -3.40 -10.19 16.21
CA ARG A 135 -2.77 -8.86 16.13
C ARG A 135 -3.68 -7.79 16.72
N TRP A 136 -4.95 -7.78 16.35
CA TRP A 136 -5.91 -6.79 16.80
C TRP A 136 -6.30 -7.00 18.27
N GLU A 137 -6.33 -8.23 18.78
CA GLU A 137 -6.47 -8.52 20.21
C GLU A 137 -5.30 -7.96 21.01
N LYS A 138 -4.06 -8.16 20.54
CA LYS A 138 -2.86 -7.58 21.17
C LYS A 138 -2.87 -6.05 21.18
N LEU A 139 -3.40 -5.43 20.13
CA LEU A 139 -3.57 -3.97 20.04
C LEU A 139 -4.79 -3.48 20.84
N GLY A 140 -5.60 -4.38 21.40
CA GLY A 140 -6.86 -4.04 22.06
C GLY A 140 -7.92 -3.49 21.10
N THR A 141 -7.75 -3.58 19.79
CA THR A 141 -8.72 -3.07 18.80
C THR A 141 -9.79 -4.11 18.42
N TRP A 142 -9.53 -5.39 18.68
CA TRP A 142 -10.48 -6.47 18.43
C TRP A 142 -11.76 -6.30 19.27
N ASN A 143 -12.92 -6.37 18.61
CA ASN A 143 -14.22 -6.41 19.28
C ASN A 143 -14.70 -7.87 19.39
N PRO A 144 -14.91 -8.42 20.61
CA PRO A 144 -15.41 -9.79 20.80
C PRO A 144 -16.79 -10.05 20.18
N ALA A 145 -17.59 -9.00 19.92
CA ALA A 145 -18.89 -9.14 19.26
C ALA A 145 -18.78 -9.46 17.76
N TRP A 146 -17.63 -9.20 17.14
CA TRP A 146 -17.42 -9.51 15.73
C TRP A 146 -17.30 -11.02 15.50
N GLY A 147 -17.93 -11.48 14.43
CA GLY A 147 -17.73 -12.83 13.89
C GLY A 147 -16.43 -12.92 13.07
N PHE A 148 -16.37 -13.92 12.19
CA PHE A 148 -15.28 -14.06 11.23
C PHE A 148 -15.75 -13.70 9.83
N ALA A 149 -15.26 -12.57 9.32
CA ALA A 149 -15.60 -12.08 7.99
C ALA A 149 -15.39 -13.14 6.89
N GLY A 150 -16.39 -13.27 6.02
CA GLY A 150 -16.38 -14.19 4.87
C GLY A 150 -16.71 -15.65 5.20
N ARG A 151 -17.03 -15.97 6.45
CA ARG A 151 -17.66 -17.25 6.81
C ARG A 151 -19.15 -17.25 6.47
N ASN A 152 -19.83 -16.12 6.68
CA ASN A 152 -21.26 -15.90 6.43
C ASN A 152 -22.16 -16.98 7.06
N VAL A 153 -21.79 -17.49 8.25
CA VAL A 153 -22.56 -18.52 8.98
C VAL A 153 -23.42 -17.87 10.07
N GLN A 154 -22.95 -16.77 10.66
CA GLN A 154 -23.67 -16.03 11.68
C GLN A 154 -23.86 -14.56 11.26
N PRO A 155 -24.89 -13.85 11.75
CA PRO A 155 -25.13 -12.45 11.38
C PRO A 155 -23.94 -11.53 11.67
N ASN A 156 -23.21 -11.79 12.77
CA ASN A 156 -22.01 -11.05 13.14
C ASN A 156 -20.79 -11.35 12.25
N ASP A 157 -20.85 -12.31 11.31
CA ASP A 157 -19.83 -12.51 10.28
C ASP A 157 -19.92 -11.42 9.19
N ASN A 158 -21.03 -10.67 9.10
CA ASN A 158 -21.18 -9.59 8.15
C ASN A 158 -20.33 -8.38 8.56
N PHE A 159 -19.14 -8.27 7.96
CA PHE A 159 -18.17 -7.23 8.29
C PHE A 159 -18.62 -5.81 7.91
N TYR A 160 -19.61 -5.66 7.03
CA TYR A 160 -20.19 -4.35 6.69
C TYR A 160 -20.94 -3.72 7.87
N ASP A 161 -21.47 -4.55 8.78
CA ASP A 161 -22.22 -4.11 9.95
C ASP A 161 -21.33 -3.94 11.19
N TRP A 162 -20.04 -4.19 11.05
CA TRP A 162 -19.11 -4.06 12.17
C TRP A 162 -18.98 -2.59 12.58
N ARG A 163 -19.06 -2.38 13.89
CA ARG A 163 -18.80 -1.10 14.56
C ARG A 163 -17.57 -1.23 15.45
N TRP A 164 -16.83 -0.14 15.57
CA TRP A 164 -15.73 -0.09 16.52
C TRP A 164 -16.27 -0.26 17.94
N LYS A 165 -15.50 -0.88 18.83
CA LYS A 165 -15.91 -1.02 20.25
C LYS A 165 -16.07 0.33 20.96
N TRP A 166 -15.54 1.40 20.37
CA TRP A 166 -15.60 2.77 20.85
C TRP A 166 -16.51 3.66 19.98
N ASP A 167 -17.17 3.11 18.95
CA ASP A 167 -18.30 3.81 18.35
C ASP A 167 -19.38 3.88 19.44
N LYS A 168 -19.62 5.08 19.98
CA LYS A 168 -20.73 5.28 20.89
C LYS A 168 -22.00 5.15 20.06
N ASP A 169 -22.98 4.42 20.57
CA ASP A 169 -24.36 4.56 20.10
C ASP A 169 -24.80 5.98 20.48
N ASP A 170 -24.63 6.94 19.57
CA ASP A 170 -25.08 8.32 19.72
C ASP A 170 -26.62 8.45 19.66
N GLY A 171 -27.34 7.38 20.05
CA GLY A 171 -28.76 7.19 19.80
C GLY A 171 -29.68 7.19 21.01
N GLN A 172 -29.21 7.40 22.26
CA GLN A 172 -30.13 7.40 23.43
C GLN A 172 -29.93 8.50 24.49
N ASN A 173 -28.90 9.36 24.41
CA ASN A 173 -28.68 10.38 25.46
C ASN A 173 -28.94 11.84 25.05
N ALA A 174 -29.37 12.12 23.82
CA ALA A 174 -29.68 13.49 23.37
C ALA A 174 -31.16 13.90 23.52
N ALA A 175 -32.05 13.01 23.96
CA ALA A 175 -33.50 13.28 24.07
C ALA A 175 -33.97 13.66 25.49
N SER A 176 -33.10 13.60 26.51
CA SER A 176 -33.52 13.75 27.91
C SER A 176 -33.30 15.16 28.50
N ASP A 177 -32.47 16.00 27.86
CA ASP A 177 -32.02 17.28 28.46
C ASP A 177 -32.66 18.54 27.83
N ARG A 178 -33.81 18.41 27.16
CA ARG A 178 -34.57 19.57 26.65
C ARG A 178 -35.88 19.86 27.37
N HIS A 179 -36.08 19.35 28.59
CA HIS A 179 -37.15 19.84 29.45
C HIS A 179 -36.73 19.85 30.92
N LYS A 180 -36.20 21.00 31.36
CA LYS A 180 -36.48 21.60 32.67
C LYS A 180 -36.10 23.08 32.66
#